data_AF-A0A922XYN2-F1
#
_entry.id   AF-A0A922XYN2-F1
#
_cell.length_a   1.000
_cell.length_b   1.000
_cell.length_c   1.000
_cell.angle_alpha   90.00
_cell.angle_beta   90.00
_cell.angle_gamma   90.00
#
_symmetry.space_group_name_H-M   'P 1'
#
loop_
_entity.id
_entity.type
_entity.pdbx_description
1 polymer ?
#
loop_
_entity_poly.entity_id
_entity_poly.type
_entity_poly.pdbx_seq_one_letter_code
_entity_poly.pdbx_strand_id
1 'polypeptide(L)'
;MIDEKGANDAPCWYGSEQADAWAAGFEAARLAYESAKQKGADGWRDIASAPKDGEIFLGTGPEEAWPVAMLWQSYDADDAAEIGSDGYWTYAEQLIADVTGEAKPTHWRPLPEPPSALAGGEG
;
A
#
# COMPACT_ATOMS: atom_id res chain seq x y z
N MET A 1 36.26 -18.46 32.82
CA MET A 1 34.97 -18.81 33.45
C MET A 1 34.16 -17.51 33.45
N ILE A 2 32.99 -17.54 32.80
CA ILE A 2 31.82 -16.61 32.71
C ILE A 2 31.91 -15.30 33.53
N ASP A 3 31.46 -14.11 33.14
CA ASP A 3 30.27 -13.70 32.35
C ASP A 3 30.29 -12.16 32.15
N GLU A 4 29.27 -11.67 31.45
CA GLU A 4 28.57 -10.38 31.60
C GLU A 4 28.99 -9.18 30.74
N LYS A 5 28.23 -8.95 29.66
CA LYS A 5 27.37 -7.75 29.44
C LYS A 5 27.09 -7.54 27.95
N GLY A 6 25.98 -8.10 27.47
CA GLY A 6 25.32 -7.71 26.23
C GLY A 6 24.33 -6.57 26.47
N ALA A 7 24.84 -5.41 26.87
CA ALA A 7 24.11 -4.17 26.79
C ALA A 7 25.08 -3.11 26.29
N ASN A 8 24.71 -2.48 25.17
CA ASN A 8 24.75 -1.04 24.93
C ASN A 8 25.33 -0.62 23.58
N ASP A 9 24.76 0.50 23.12
CA ASP A 9 25.39 1.53 22.31
C ASP A 9 25.75 1.14 20.88
N ALA A 10 24.99 1.71 19.93
CA ALA A 10 25.52 1.90 18.58
C ALA A 10 26.93 2.51 18.71
N PRO A 11 27.98 1.82 18.21
CA PRO A 11 29.34 2.18 18.56
C PRO A 11 29.73 3.53 17.96
N CYS A 12 30.25 4.43 18.80
CA CYS A 12 30.73 5.78 18.46
C CYS A 12 31.97 5.81 17.53
N TRP A 13 32.27 4.72 16.82
CA TRP A 13 33.48 4.52 16.02
C TRP A 13 33.22 4.38 14.52
N TYR A 14 31.97 4.56 14.04
CA TYR A 14 31.71 4.64 12.60
C TYR A 14 32.09 6.03 12.09
N GLY A 15 33.15 6.11 11.29
CA GLY A 15 33.47 7.30 10.51
C GLY A 15 32.35 7.61 9.51
N SER A 16 32.13 8.90 9.23
CA SER A 16 31.02 9.39 8.39
C SER A 16 30.93 8.68 7.03
N GLU A 17 32.06 8.30 6.45
CA GLU A 17 32.13 7.64 5.13
C GLU A 17 31.45 6.27 5.08
N GLN A 18 31.35 5.52 6.18
CA GLN A 18 30.64 4.24 6.21
C GLN A 18 29.12 4.40 6.44
N ALA A 19 28.69 5.49 7.08
CA ALA A 19 27.28 5.87 7.13
C ALA A 19 26.78 6.32 5.75
N ASP A 20 27.64 6.99 4.98
CA ASP A 20 27.33 7.45 3.61
C ASP A 20 27.15 6.28 2.63
N ALA A 21 27.96 5.22 2.75
CA ALA A 21 27.80 4.00 1.96
C ALA A 21 26.47 3.26 2.27
N TRP A 22 25.98 3.34 3.51
CA TRP A 22 24.70 2.75 3.93
C TRP A 22 23.51 3.57 3.45
N ALA A 23 23.58 4.91 3.54
CA ALA A 23 22.59 5.81 2.98
C ALA A 23 22.46 5.71 1.44
N ALA A 24 23.59 5.54 0.73
CA ALA A 24 23.59 5.31 -0.71
C ALA A 24 22.92 3.98 -1.11
N GLY A 25 23.05 2.94 -0.28
CA GLY A 25 22.35 1.66 -0.46
C GLY A 25 20.83 1.79 -0.31
N PHE A 26 20.35 2.60 0.64
CA PHE A 26 18.91 2.87 0.82
C PHE A 26 18.31 3.70 -0.32
N GLU A 27 19.03 4.67 -0.87
CA GLU A 27 18.52 5.43 -2.02
C GLU A 27 18.54 4.64 -3.32
N ALA A 28 19.51 3.74 -3.52
CA ALA A 28 19.46 2.80 -4.63
C ALA A 28 18.25 1.86 -4.53
N ALA A 29 17.91 1.39 -3.31
CA ALA A 29 16.72 0.58 -3.06
C ALA A 29 15.41 1.37 -3.19
N ARG A 30 15.36 2.63 -2.73
CA ARG A 30 14.21 3.55 -2.92
C ARG A 30 13.96 3.81 -4.40
N LEU A 31 15.00 4.06 -5.19
CA LEU A 31 14.87 4.27 -6.63
C LEU A 31 14.45 2.99 -7.38
N ALA A 32 14.95 1.82 -6.96
CA ALA A 32 14.50 0.54 -7.50
C ALA A 32 13.03 0.23 -7.15
N TYR A 33 12.57 0.56 -5.93
CA TYR A 33 11.17 0.50 -5.50
C TYR A 33 10.28 1.46 -6.30
N GLU A 34 10.69 2.72 -6.47
CA GLU A 34 9.95 3.72 -7.25
C GLU A 34 9.93 3.40 -8.76
N SER A 35 10.99 2.77 -9.30
CA SER A 35 11.03 2.29 -10.69
C SER A 35 10.18 1.03 -10.91
N ALA A 36 10.11 0.11 -9.93
CA ALA A 36 9.24 -1.07 -10.01
C ALA A 36 7.75 -0.72 -9.87
N LYS A 37 7.44 0.32 -9.08
CA LYS A 37 6.12 0.98 -8.99
C LYS A 37 5.63 1.53 -10.32
N GLN A 38 6.55 1.92 -11.22
CA GLN A 38 6.21 2.72 -12.39
C GLN A 38 5.66 1.93 -13.58
N LYS A 39 5.92 0.62 -13.73
CA LYS A 39 5.42 -0.15 -14.89
C LYS A 39 5.21 -1.64 -14.60
N GLY A 40 4.15 -1.99 -13.90
CA GLY A 40 3.41 -3.21 -14.28
C GLY A 40 2.88 -2.99 -15.70
N ALA A 41 3.10 -3.93 -16.61
CA ALA A 41 2.94 -3.74 -18.07
C ALA A 41 1.57 -3.19 -18.53
N ASP A 42 0.55 -3.23 -17.67
CA ASP A 42 -0.84 -2.83 -17.95
C ASP A 42 -1.43 -1.82 -16.93
N GLY A 43 -0.58 -1.11 -16.17
CA GLY A 43 -1.00 -0.07 -15.22
C GLY A 43 -1.35 -0.56 -13.80
N TRP A 44 -1.19 -1.86 -13.53
CA TRP A 44 -1.33 -2.46 -12.20
C TRP A 44 -0.12 -2.19 -11.30
N ARG A 45 -0.37 -1.98 -10.02
CA ARG A 45 0.60 -1.65 -8.96
C ARG A 45 0.38 -2.54 -7.75
N ASP A 46 1.41 -2.74 -6.95
CA ASP A 46 1.32 -3.48 -5.67
C ASP A 46 0.36 -2.79 -4.70
N ILE A 47 -0.51 -3.56 -4.04
CA ILE A 47 -1.52 -3.02 -3.10
C ILE A 47 -0.91 -2.20 -1.95
N ALA A 48 0.33 -2.49 -1.52
CA ALA A 48 1.01 -1.72 -0.49
C ALA A 48 1.22 -0.25 -0.89
N SER A 49 1.12 0.07 -2.19
CA SER A 49 1.19 1.42 -2.72
C SER A 49 -0.16 2.11 -2.95
N ALA A 50 -1.28 1.43 -2.67
CA ALA A 50 -2.61 1.97 -2.88
C ALA A 50 -2.93 3.09 -1.88
N PRO A 51 -3.74 4.08 -2.30
CA PRO A 51 -4.19 5.13 -1.40
C PRO A 51 -5.06 4.55 -0.28
N LYS A 52 -4.85 5.04 0.95
CA LYS A 52 -5.60 4.65 2.16
C LYS A 52 -6.46 5.80 2.68
N ASP A 53 -7.03 6.57 1.77
CA ASP A 53 -7.84 7.76 2.02
C ASP A 53 -9.33 7.55 1.65
N GLY A 54 -9.71 6.33 1.28
CA GLY A 54 -11.06 5.97 0.84
C GLY A 54 -11.30 6.13 -0.66
N GLU A 55 -10.29 6.50 -1.45
CA GLU A 55 -10.41 6.51 -2.92
C GLU A 55 -10.74 5.13 -3.48
N ILE A 56 -11.69 5.07 -4.42
CA ILE A 56 -12.11 3.83 -5.08
C ILE A 56 -11.15 3.51 -6.23
N PHE A 57 -10.67 2.28 -6.27
CA PHE A 57 -9.80 1.76 -7.32
C PHE A 57 -10.27 0.38 -7.82
N LEU A 58 -9.64 -0.11 -8.89
CA LEU A 58 -9.82 -1.50 -9.32
C LEU A 58 -8.76 -2.37 -8.65
N GLY A 59 -9.20 -3.35 -7.86
CA GLY A 59 -8.36 -4.32 -7.15
C GLY A 59 -8.50 -5.74 -7.71
N THR A 60 -7.46 -6.55 -7.55
CA THR A 60 -7.47 -7.99 -7.84
C THR A 60 -6.63 -8.75 -6.83
N GLY A 61 -7.02 -9.98 -6.49
CA GLY A 61 -6.34 -10.85 -5.55
C GLY A 61 -6.37 -12.31 -6.01
N PRO A 62 -5.94 -13.25 -5.15
CA PRO A 62 -5.81 -14.65 -5.51
C PRO A 62 -7.15 -15.36 -5.74
N GLU A 63 -8.25 -14.81 -5.23
CA GLU A 63 -9.57 -15.46 -5.21
C GLU A 63 -10.56 -14.82 -6.21
N GLU A 64 -10.19 -13.68 -6.79
CA GLU A 64 -11.03 -12.88 -7.67
C GLU A 64 -10.79 -13.23 -9.13
N ALA A 65 -11.81 -13.77 -9.80
CA ALA A 65 -11.76 -14.09 -11.23
C ALA A 65 -11.61 -12.84 -12.13
N TRP A 66 -11.99 -11.67 -11.62
CA TRP A 66 -11.99 -10.39 -12.35
C TRP A 66 -11.65 -9.24 -11.40
N PRO A 67 -11.09 -8.13 -11.91
CA PRO A 67 -10.95 -6.89 -11.15
C PRO A 67 -12.27 -6.40 -10.57
N VAL A 68 -12.27 -5.96 -9.32
CA VAL A 68 -13.45 -5.42 -8.63
C VAL A 68 -13.14 -4.04 -8.04
N ALA A 69 -14.18 -3.24 -7.84
CA ALA A 69 -14.06 -1.93 -7.21
C ALA A 69 -13.86 -2.08 -5.69
N MET A 70 -12.80 -1.49 -5.15
CA MET A 70 -12.41 -1.60 -3.74
C MET A 70 -11.95 -0.25 -3.20
N LEU A 71 -11.92 -0.13 -1.86
CA LEU A 71 -11.42 1.05 -1.14
C LEU A 71 -10.88 0.67 0.25
N TRP A 72 -10.09 1.56 0.87
CA TRP A 72 -9.67 1.44 2.27
C TRP A 72 -10.73 2.02 3.20
N GLN A 73 -11.14 1.28 4.23
CA GLN A 73 -11.89 1.83 5.35
C GLN A 73 -10.99 1.91 6.58
N SER A 74 -10.85 3.11 7.12
CA SER A 74 -10.10 3.34 8.36
C SER A 74 -10.97 2.98 9.56
N TYR A 75 -10.35 2.37 10.57
CA TYR A 75 -10.97 2.22 11.88
C TYR A 75 -10.95 3.56 12.64
N ASP A 76 -11.78 3.66 13.68
CA ASP A 76 -11.61 4.72 14.66
C ASP A 76 -10.38 4.44 15.55
N ALA A 77 -10.02 5.41 16.39
CA ALA A 77 -8.79 5.33 17.19
C ALA A 77 -8.82 4.21 18.23
N ASP A 78 -10.00 3.89 18.78
CA ASP A 78 -10.15 2.87 19.81
C ASP A 78 -10.05 1.48 19.16
N ASP A 79 -10.76 1.27 18.05
CA ASP A 79 -10.70 0.04 17.24
C ASP A 79 -9.30 -0.20 16.68
N ALA A 80 -8.64 0.83 16.15
CA ALA A 80 -7.28 0.70 15.62
C ALA A 80 -6.27 0.27 16.71
N ALA A 81 -6.43 0.79 17.92
CA ALA A 81 -5.58 0.43 19.06
C ALA A 81 -5.83 -1.01 19.54
N GLU A 82 -7.09 -1.47 19.52
CA GLU A 82 -7.45 -2.84 19.90
C GLU A 82 -7.01 -3.87 18.85
N ILE A 83 -7.27 -3.59 17.57
CA ILE A 83 -7.01 -4.51 16.45
C ILE A 83 -5.52 -4.51 16.06
N GLY A 84 -4.82 -3.38 16.22
CA GLY A 84 -3.43 -3.22 15.79
C GLY A 84 -3.27 -2.96 14.29
N SER A 85 -4.31 -2.42 13.64
CA SER A 85 -4.29 -1.99 12.23
C SER A 85 -5.06 -0.67 12.11
N ASP A 86 -4.69 0.18 11.17
CA ASP A 86 -5.38 1.47 10.94
C ASP A 86 -6.70 1.31 10.14
N GLY A 87 -6.99 0.11 9.66
CA GLY A 87 -8.13 -0.15 8.77
C GLY A 87 -8.01 -1.44 7.98
N TYR A 88 -8.84 -1.57 6.95
CA TYR A 88 -8.92 -2.76 6.09
C TYR A 88 -9.38 -2.41 4.67
N TRP A 89 -9.12 -3.31 3.73
CA TRP A 89 -9.66 -3.21 2.37
C TRP A 89 -11.06 -3.80 2.31
N THR A 90 -11.97 -3.13 1.60
CA THR A 90 -13.33 -3.62 1.40
C THR A 90 -13.81 -3.40 -0.03
N TYR A 91 -14.87 -4.10 -0.40
CA TYR A 91 -15.55 -3.91 -1.68
C TYR A 91 -16.30 -2.57 -1.65
N ALA A 92 -16.24 -1.82 -2.76
CA ALA A 92 -17.04 -0.60 -2.92
C ALA A 92 -18.54 -0.91 -3.09
N GLU A 93 -18.87 -2.15 -3.45
CA GLU A 93 -20.23 -2.68 -3.49
C GLU A 93 -20.56 -3.24 -2.09
N GLN A 94 -21.44 -2.55 -1.37
CA GLN A 94 -21.70 -2.84 0.05
C GLN A 94 -22.44 -4.17 0.28
N LEU A 95 -23.27 -4.61 -0.67
CA LEU A 95 -24.05 -5.85 -0.53
C LEU A 95 -23.14 -7.08 -0.62
N ILE A 96 -22.10 -7.02 -1.43
CA ILE A 96 -21.03 -8.00 -1.57
C ILE A 96 -20.23 -8.00 -0.28
N ALA A 97 -19.81 -6.83 0.20
CA ALA A 97 -19.03 -6.71 1.44
C ALA A 97 -19.72 -7.39 2.64
N ASP A 98 -21.04 -7.24 2.77
CA ASP A 98 -21.84 -7.87 3.83
C ASP A 98 -21.80 -9.41 3.82
N VAL A 99 -21.56 -10.02 2.65
CA VAL A 99 -21.56 -11.48 2.48
C VAL A 99 -20.14 -12.05 2.44
N THR A 100 -19.20 -11.35 1.82
CA THR A 100 -17.83 -11.85 1.59
C THR A 100 -16.85 -11.46 2.70
N GLY A 101 -17.18 -10.43 3.49
CA GLY A 101 -16.26 -9.83 4.45
C GLY A 101 -15.19 -8.98 3.78
N GLU A 102 -14.04 -8.84 4.45
CA GLU A 102 -12.92 -8.01 4.01
C GLU A 102 -12.35 -8.47 2.66
N ALA A 103 -11.99 -7.50 1.83
CA ALA A 103 -11.30 -7.74 0.57
C ALA A 103 -9.80 -7.99 0.80
N LYS A 104 -9.18 -8.83 -0.03
CA LYS A 104 -7.73 -9.14 0.05
C LYS A 104 -7.01 -8.89 -1.29
N PRO A 105 -7.09 -7.67 -1.85
CA PRO A 105 -6.39 -7.35 -3.07
C PRO A 105 -4.87 -7.49 -2.90
N THR A 106 -4.20 -7.95 -3.95
CA THR A 106 -2.74 -7.98 -4.07
C THR A 106 -2.22 -6.87 -4.98
N HIS A 107 -3.05 -6.42 -5.91
CA HIS A 107 -2.72 -5.37 -6.86
C HIS A 107 -3.89 -4.41 -7.03
N TRP A 108 -3.57 -3.17 -7.41
CA TRP A 108 -4.54 -2.12 -7.69
C TRP A 108 -4.18 -1.33 -8.95
N ARG A 109 -5.17 -0.64 -9.50
CA ARG A 109 -4.97 0.44 -10.47
C ARG A 109 -6.07 1.49 -10.29
N PRO A 110 -5.80 2.78 -10.58
CA PRO A 110 -6.84 3.80 -10.55
C PRO A 110 -7.97 3.48 -11.53
N LEU A 111 -9.17 4.00 -11.24
CA LEU A 111 -10.26 3.95 -12.20
C LEU A 111 -9.91 4.79 -13.44
N PRO A 112 -10.32 4.36 -14.65
CA PRO A 112 -10.13 5.19 -15.84
C PRO A 112 -10.95 6.48 -15.72
N GLU A 113 -10.43 7.56 -16.29
CA GLU A 113 -11.19 8.80 -16.40
C GLU A 113 -12.54 8.55 -17.08
N PRO A 114 -13.64 9.16 -16.58
CA PRO A 114 -14.93 9.03 -17.20
C PRO A 114 -14.86 9.53 -18.66
N PRO A 115 -15.51 8.84 -19.61
CA PRO A 115 -15.47 9.24 -21.01
C PRO A 115 -16.02 10.67 -21.15
N SER A 116 -15.24 11.55 -21.78
CA SER A 116 -15.51 13.00 -21.88
C SER A 116 -16.77 13.38 -22.68
N ALA A 117 -17.56 12.42 -23.14
CA ALA A 117 -18.68 12.59 -24.06
C ALA A 117 -19.96 13.17 -23.44
N LEU A 118 -20.01 13.42 -22.12
CA LEU A 118 -21.19 13.99 -21.45
C LEU A 118 -21.01 15.48 -21.05
N ALA A 119 -19.87 16.11 -21.34
CA ALA A 119 -19.62 17.50 -20.97
C ALA A 119 -20.10 18.54 -22.01
N GLY A 120 -20.84 18.15 -23.06
CA GLY A 120 -21.16 19.04 -24.19
C GLY A 120 -22.52 18.83 -24.85
N GLY A 121 -23.52 18.30 -24.14
CA GLY A 121 -24.87 18.10 -24.67
C GLY A 121 -25.89 19.06 -24.07
N GLU A 122 -25.79 20.35 -24.36
CA GLU A 122 -26.97 21.23 -24.34
C GLU A 122 -27.64 21.12 -25.72
N GLY A 123 -28.89 20.66 -25.73
CA GLY A 123 -29.78 20.62 -26.90
C GLY A 123 -31.22 20.64 -26.45
#